data_AF-A0A8J5N3K6-F1
#
_entry.id   AF-A0A8J5N3K6-F1
#
_cell.length_a   1.000
_cell.length_b   1.000
_cell.length_c   1.000
_cell.angle_alpha   90.00
_cell.angle_beta   90.00
_cell.angle_gamma   90.00
#
_symmetry.space_group_name_H-M   'P 1'
#
loop_
_entity.id
_entity.type
_entity.pdbx_description
1 polymer ?
#
loop_
_entity_poly.entity_id
_entity_poly.type
_entity_poly.pdbx_seq_one_letter_code
_entity_poly.pdbx_strand_id
1 'polypeptide(L)'
;MVPSSLTILSPPSTDDLCQGMACPHGECQRGQCVCPSGCRSDRPVCGSDGVTYASRCHLLRHACTSAVNVTFVHPGACRKYLLCRIHFLNNYTYKRQIVI
;
A
#
# COMPACT_ATOMS: atom_id res chain seq x y z
N MET A 1 -37.28 39.27 18.82
CA MET A 1 -36.93 39.43 17.40
C MET A 1 -35.43 39.61 17.29
N VAL A 2 -34.67 38.53 17.10
CA VAL A 2 -33.32 38.59 16.55
C VAL A 2 -33.18 37.39 15.63
N PRO A 3 -32.54 37.55 14.47
CA PRO A 3 -31.51 36.59 14.16
C PRO A 3 -30.22 37.35 13.86
N SER A 4 -29.44 37.55 14.92
CA SER A 4 -28.02 37.82 14.82
C SER A 4 -27.33 36.47 14.71
N SER A 5 -26.97 36.06 13.49
CA SER A 5 -25.87 35.10 13.24
C SER A 5 -25.65 35.03 11.73
N LEU A 6 -24.97 36.05 11.22
CA LEU A 6 -24.14 35.87 10.03
C LEU A 6 -23.06 34.85 10.43
N THR A 7 -23.32 33.58 10.19
CA THR A 7 -22.26 32.58 10.23
C THR A 7 -21.35 32.93 9.06
N ILE A 8 -20.25 33.63 9.35
CA ILE A 8 -19.10 33.67 8.46
C ILE A 8 -18.84 32.20 8.13
N LEU A 9 -19.16 31.76 6.91
CA LEU A 9 -18.64 30.52 6.40
C LEU A 9 -17.13 30.76 6.39
N SER A 10 -16.46 30.32 7.43
CA SER A 10 -15.02 30.11 7.42
C SER A 10 -14.72 29.45 6.07
N PRO A 11 -13.70 29.93 5.31
CA PRO A 11 -13.28 29.22 4.10
C PRO A 11 -13.17 27.74 4.45
N PRO A 12 -13.70 26.82 3.61
CA PRO A 12 -13.69 25.39 3.95
C PRO A 12 -12.28 25.04 4.38
N SER A 13 -12.14 24.57 5.62
CA SER A 13 -10.85 24.17 6.14
C SER A 13 -10.26 23.19 5.14
N THR A 14 -8.99 23.35 4.78
CA THR A 14 -8.33 22.54 3.74
C THR A 14 -8.22 21.05 4.09
N ASP A 15 -8.79 20.62 5.21
CA ASP A 15 -8.93 19.23 5.64
C ASP A 15 -10.28 18.59 5.25
N ASP A 16 -11.32 19.39 4.95
CA ASP A 16 -12.65 18.88 4.55
C ASP A 16 -12.61 18.14 3.20
N LEU A 17 -11.62 18.46 2.36
CA LEU A 17 -11.39 17.80 1.06
C LEU A 17 -11.02 16.31 1.19
N CYS A 18 -10.60 15.86 2.37
CA CYS A 18 -10.26 14.47 2.63
C CYS A 18 -11.41 13.67 3.22
N GLN A 19 -12.56 14.30 3.49
CA GLN A 19 -13.71 13.65 4.10
C GLN A 19 -14.33 12.65 3.11
N GLY A 20 -14.19 11.35 3.42
CA GLY A 20 -14.66 10.26 2.55
C GLY A 20 -13.67 9.82 1.46
N MET A 21 -12.48 10.41 1.38
CA MET A 21 -11.42 9.97 0.46
C MET A 21 -10.64 8.80 1.05
N ALA A 22 -10.60 7.67 0.32
CA ALA A 22 -9.78 6.52 0.68
C ALA A 22 -8.47 6.52 -0.12
N CYS A 23 -7.34 6.75 0.57
CA CYS A 23 -6.00 6.63 -0.01
C CYS A 23 -5.34 5.33 0.49
N PRO A 24 -5.53 4.18 -0.19
CA PRO A 24 -4.91 2.94 0.23
C PRO A 24 -3.38 3.08 0.17
N HIS A 25 -2.72 2.86 1.31
CA HIS A 25 -1.27 2.93 1.46
C HIS A 25 -0.65 4.34 1.23
N GLY A 26 -1.46 5.40 1.34
CA GLY A 26 -1.04 6.79 1.28
C GLY A 26 -1.78 7.67 2.30
N GLU A 27 -1.46 8.96 2.30
CA GLU A 27 -2.09 9.96 3.17
C GLU A 27 -2.87 10.96 2.33
N CYS A 28 -4.08 11.32 2.75
CA CYS A 28 -4.78 12.42 2.11
C CYS A 28 -4.26 13.75 2.65
N GLN A 29 -3.75 14.61 1.77
CA GLN A 29 -3.38 15.98 2.09
C GLN A 29 -4.07 16.92 1.11
N ARG A 30 -4.91 17.84 1.63
CA ARG A 30 -5.62 18.86 0.83
C ARG A 30 -6.45 18.28 -0.32
N GLY A 31 -7.11 17.14 -0.12
CA GLY A 31 -7.92 16.47 -1.15
C GLY A 31 -7.11 15.70 -2.20
N GLN A 32 -5.85 15.39 -1.92
CA GLN A 32 -5.01 14.59 -2.80
C GLN A 32 -4.33 13.47 -2.03
N CYS A 33 -4.32 12.27 -2.62
CA CYS A 33 -3.55 11.16 -2.07
C CYS A 33 -2.06 11.39 -2.32
N VAL A 34 -1.32 11.60 -1.24
CA VAL A 34 0.13 11.70 -1.23
C VAL A 34 0.71 10.33 -0.89
N CYS A 35 1.52 9.81 -1.81
CA CYS A 35 2.16 8.50 -1.67
C CYS A 35 3.56 8.64 -1.06
N PRO A 36 4.05 7.62 -0.32
CA PRO A 36 5.38 7.66 0.25
C PRO A 36 6.44 7.76 -0.84
N SER A 37 7.27 8.80 -0.79
CA SER A 37 8.30 9.10 -1.80
C SER A 37 9.71 8.68 -1.36
N GLY A 38 10.01 8.80 -0.06
CA GLY A 38 11.30 8.49 0.56
C GLY A 38 11.46 7.03 1.00
N CYS A 39 11.48 6.10 0.05
CA CYS A 39 11.68 4.69 0.37
C CYS A 39 13.17 4.30 0.37
N ARG A 40 13.61 3.67 1.45
CA ARG A 40 14.91 2.99 1.48
C ARG A 40 14.77 1.57 0.94
N SER A 41 15.79 1.15 0.19
CA SER A 41 15.93 -0.22 -0.30
C SER A 41 16.65 -1.03 0.78
N ASP A 42 15.89 -1.76 1.59
CA ASP A 42 16.42 -2.54 2.71
C ASP A 42 16.36 -4.04 2.43
N ARG A 43 15.15 -4.59 2.32
CA ARG A 43 14.93 -6.02 2.09
C ARG A 43 13.85 -6.23 1.03
N PRO A 44 14.14 -6.98 -0.05
CA PRO A 44 13.15 -7.23 -1.09
C PRO A 44 11.95 -7.99 -0.54
N VAL A 45 10.78 -7.77 -1.12
CA VAL A 45 9.52 -8.42 -0.74
C VAL A 45 8.74 -8.84 -1.97
N CYS A 46 7.92 -9.88 -1.83
CA CYS A 46 7.02 -10.34 -2.87
C CYS A 46 5.61 -9.76 -2.66
N GLY A 47 5.07 -9.12 -3.69
CA GLY A 47 3.69 -8.63 -3.74
C GLY A 47 2.71 -9.69 -4.23
N SER A 48 1.42 -9.48 -3.94
CA SER A 48 0.32 -10.36 -4.36
C SER A 48 0.09 -10.39 -5.87
N ASP A 49 0.65 -9.41 -6.57
CA ASP A 49 0.74 -9.29 -8.02
C ASP A 49 1.88 -10.12 -8.64
N GLY A 50 2.67 -10.82 -7.82
CA GLY A 50 3.83 -11.59 -8.28
C GLY A 50 5.04 -10.74 -8.63
N VAL A 51 5.02 -9.44 -8.29
CA VAL A 51 6.13 -8.51 -8.53
C VAL A 51 7.03 -8.42 -7.28
N THR A 52 8.34 -8.40 -7.51
CA THR A 52 9.31 -8.18 -6.44
C THR A 52 9.52 -6.69 -6.24
N TYR A 53 9.30 -6.22 -5.02
CA TYR A 53 9.54 -4.85 -4.61
C TYR A 53 10.83 -4.76 -3.79
N ALA A 54 11.60 -3.70 -3.98
CA ALA A 54 12.89 -3.51 -3.29
C ALA A 54 12.75 -3.39 -1.76
N SER A 55 11.59 -2.93 -1.28
CA SER A 55 11.21 -2.96 0.13
C SER A 55 9.69 -2.87 0.30
N ARG A 56 9.20 -3.07 1.53
CA ARG A 56 7.78 -2.85 1.86
C ARG A 56 7.32 -1.43 1.53
N CYS A 57 8.17 -0.43 1.72
CA CYS A 57 7.86 0.94 1.34
C CYS A 57 7.64 1.07 -0.17
N HIS A 58 8.49 0.44 -0.99
CA HIS A 58 8.32 0.45 -2.45
C HIS A 58 7.02 -0.24 -2.89
N LEU A 59 6.62 -1.32 -2.21
CA LEU A 59 5.32 -1.98 -2.44
C LEU A 59 4.16 -1.02 -2.14
N LEU A 60 4.17 -0.39 -0.97
CA LEU A 60 3.13 0.56 -0.55
C LEU A 60 3.06 1.78 -1.47
N ARG A 61 4.21 2.33 -1.84
CA ARG A 61 4.32 3.42 -2.79
C ARG A 61 3.68 3.02 -4.12
N HIS A 62 4.00 1.85 -4.66
CA HIS A 62 3.42 1.39 -5.91
C HIS A 62 1.91 1.21 -5.79
N ALA A 63 1.43 0.57 -4.74
CA ALA A 63 0.00 0.39 -4.48
C ALA A 63 -0.73 1.74 -4.45
N CYS A 64 -0.15 2.75 -3.79
CA CYS A 64 -0.69 4.10 -3.74
C CYS A 64 -0.63 4.81 -5.10
N THR A 65 0.53 4.86 -5.77
CA THR A 65 0.72 5.64 -7.01
C THR A 65 -0.01 5.06 -8.21
N SER A 66 -0.17 3.74 -8.24
CA SER A 66 -0.83 3.02 -9.32
C SER A 66 -2.29 2.71 -9.01
N ALA A 67 -2.79 3.11 -7.83
CA ALA A 67 -4.15 2.83 -7.35
C ALA A 67 -4.52 1.34 -7.45
N VAL A 68 -3.55 0.45 -7.19
CA VAL A 68 -3.72 -1.00 -7.23
C VAL A 68 -3.65 -1.57 -5.82
N ASN A 69 -4.46 -2.59 -5.56
CA ASN A 69 -4.45 -3.27 -4.27
C ASN A 69 -3.42 -4.39 -4.27
N VAL A 70 -2.16 -4.05 -4.00
CA VAL A 70 -1.06 -5.02 -3.85
C VAL A 70 -0.78 -5.23 -2.38
N THR A 71 -0.84 -6.47 -1.93
CA THR A 71 -0.54 -6.85 -0.55
C THR A 71 0.81 -7.53 -0.47
N PHE A 72 1.44 -7.44 0.70
CA PHE A 72 2.65 -8.19 0.99
C PHE A 72 2.33 -9.68 1.14
N VAL A 73 3.04 -10.53 0.40
CA VAL A 73 2.91 -11.99 0.48
C VAL A 73 3.99 -12.56 1.39
N HIS A 74 5.26 -12.29 1.08
CA HIS A 74 6.37 -12.86 1.82
C HIS A 74 7.67 -12.03 1.65
N PRO A 75 8.65 -12.16 2.58
CA PRO A 75 9.94 -11.50 2.42
C PRO A 75 10.78 -12.21 1.34
N GLY A 76 11.67 -11.47 0.68
CA GLY A 76 12.47 -11.93 -0.45
C GLY A 76 11.79 -11.71 -1.81
N ALA A 77 12.51 -12.04 -2.89
CA ALA A 77 11.98 -11.91 -4.24
C ALA A 77 10.86 -12.92 -4.54
N CYS A 78 9.88 -12.52 -5.35
CA CYS A 78 8.90 -13.44 -5.89
C CYS A 78 9.61 -14.51 -6.73
N ARG A 79 9.22 -15.77 -6.52
CA ARG A 79 9.73 -16.87 -7.30
C ARG A 79 9.04 -16.87 -8.66
N LYS A 80 9.78 -16.61 -9.74
CA LYS A 80 9.27 -16.82 -11.09
C LYS A 80 8.87 -18.29 -11.24
N TYR A 81 7.75 -18.53 -11.93
CA TYR A 81 7.03 -19.80 -12.03
C TYR A 81 7.84 -21.02 -12.51
N LEU A 82 9.13 -20.87 -12.83
CA LEU A 82 10.05 -21.99 -13.07
C LEU A 82 10.25 -22.88 -11.84
N LEU A 83 10.07 -22.35 -10.62
CA LEU A 83 10.01 -23.16 -9.39
C LEU A 83 8.57 -23.63 -9.08
N CYS A 84 7.53 -22.92 -9.51
CA CYS A 84 6.14 -23.35 -9.29
C CYS A 84 5.75 -24.57 -10.17
N ARG A 85 6.36 -24.73 -11.35
CA ARG A 85 6.11 -25.89 -12.23
C ARG A 85 6.67 -27.21 -11.67
N ILE A 86 7.67 -27.18 -10.79
CA ILE A 86 8.15 -28.38 -10.08
C ILE A 86 7.46 -28.54 -8.70
N HIS A 87 7.02 -27.44 -8.08
CA HIS A 87 6.25 -27.47 -6.83
C HIS A 87 4.80 -27.99 -6.97
N PHE A 88 4.20 -27.99 -8.17
CA PHE A 88 2.89 -28.63 -8.38
C PHE A 88 2.97 -30.17 -8.41
N LEU A 89 4.16 -30.75 -8.61
CA LEU A 89 4.38 -32.20 -8.59
C LEU A 89 4.99 -32.72 -7.28
N ASN A 90 5.48 -31.83 -6.41
CA ASN A 90 6.03 -32.20 -5.10
C ASN A 90 5.59 -31.19 -4.04
N ASN A 91 4.39 -31.40 -3.51
CA ASN A 91 3.76 -30.87 -2.29
C ASN A 91 4.73 -30.28 -1.24
N TYR A 92 5.34 -29.12 -1.51
CA TYR A 92 6.24 -28.44 -0.59
C TYR A 92 5.98 -26.93 -0.64
N THR A 93 4.76 -26.56 -0.27
CA THR A 93 4.37 -25.19 0.08
C THR A 93 4.90 -24.88 1.46
N TYR A 94 5.85 -23.93 1.56
CA TYR A 94 5.94 -22.92 2.63
C TYR A 94 5.75 -23.33 4.12
N LYS A 95 5.94 -24.59 4.48
CA LYS A 95 5.70 -25.13 5.84
C LYS A 95 6.91 -25.87 6.42
N ARG A 96 8.12 -25.46 6.04
CA ARG A 96 9.35 -25.73 6.81
C ARG A 96 10.11 -24.43 7.05
N GLN A 97 9.43 -23.48 7.67
CA GLN A 97 10.14 -22.50 8.47
C GLN A 97 10.44 -23.20 9.79
N ILE A 98 11.69 -23.62 9.89
CA ILE A 98 12.41 -24.18 11.04
C ILE A 98 11.83 -23.68 12.36
N VAL A 99 11.36 -24.60 13.21
CA VAL A 99 11.43 -24.43 14.66
C VAL A 99 12.55 -25.35 15.09
N ILE A 100 13.56 -24.73 15.71
CA ILE A 100 14.77 -25.35 16.26
C ILE A 100 14.36 -26.22 17.45
#